data_AF-A0A420IW35-F1
#
_entry.id   AF-A0A420IW35-F1
#
_cell.length_a   1.000
_cell.length_b   1.000
_cell.length_c   1.000
_cell.angle_alpha   90.00
_cell.angle_beta   90.00
_cell.angle_gamma   90.00
#
_symmetry.space_group_name_H-M   'P 1'
#
loop_
_entity.id
_entity.type
_entity.pdbx_description
1 polymer ?
#
loop_
_entity_poly.entity_id
_entity_poly.type
_entity_poly.pdbx_seq_one_letter_code
_entity_poly.pdbx_strand_id
1 'polypeptide(L)'
;EAEVQETREVFFESIDLNFSGEAADWVDSSPQYQIFTEEIEKPTSDDVRDFKVALTARFPAKFSIDRSEYTIQEDTENLVQGPNESLEEYYGQAQHLLRRSHTRDTQADGSSPLSPSERILLRRVIKAFLRGLFDKNPKRNMITRPTPNSLRGAFDQTQQALAGIKQIEQMEEAEYEKIEIVML
;
A
#
# COMPACT_ATOMS: atom_id res chain seq x y z
N GLU A 1 -16.19 14.92 17.82
CA GLU A 1 -15.03 15.82 17.65
C GLU A 1 -15.39 16.82 16.57
N ALA A 2 -15.14 18.11 16.80
CA ALA A 2 -15.34 19.10 15.75
C ALA A 2 -14.25 18.89 14.70
N GLU A 3 -14.63 18.65 13.45
CA GLU A 3 -13.70 18.71 12.32
C GLU A 3 -13.11 20.12 12.28
N VAL A 4 -11.85 20.28 12.70
CA VAL A 4 -11.12 21.52 12.50
C VAL A 4 -10.93 21.66 11.00
N GLN A 5 -11.65 22.59 10.39
CA GLN A 5 -11.51 22.90 8.98
C GLN A 5 -10.11 23.47 8.77
N GLU A 6 -9.29 22.81 7.95
CA GLU A 6 -7.94 23.26 7.60
C GLU A 6 -8.04 24.57 6.79
N THR A 7 -8.04 25.70 7.49
CA THR A 7 -7.87 27.01 6.87
C THR A 7 -6.39 27.28 6.61
N ARG A 8 -6.07 28.32 5.84
CA ARG A 8 -4.69 28.63 5.47
C ARG A 8 -3.88 29.13 6.66
N GLU A 9 -4.57 29.83 7.55
CA GLU A 9 -4.07 30.28 8.84
C GLU A 9 -3.74 29.08 9.73
N VAL A 10 -4.71 28.16 9.90
CA VAL A 10 -4.51 26.91 10.65
C VAL A 10 -3.39 26.06 10.05
N PHE A 11 -3.22 26.06 8.73
CA PHE A 11 -2.11 25.38 8.07
C PHE A 11 -0.76 25.93 8.53
N PHE A 12 -0.53 27.24 8.50
CA PHE A 12 0.74 27.82 8.93
C PHE A 12 0.94 27.76 10.46
N GLU A 13 -0.11 27.95 11.26
CA GLU A 13 -0.07 27.73 12.72
C GLU A 13 0.35 26.28 13.06
N SER A 14 -0.09 25.31 12.26
CA SER A 14 0.25 23.91 12.49
C SER A 14 1.71 23.58 12.18
N ILE A 15 2.43 24.39 11.40
CA ILE A 15 3.82 24.11 11.02
C ILE A 15 4.71 24.10 12.26
N ASP A 16 4.59 25.08 13.14
CA ASP A 16 5.39 25.19 14.37
C ASP A 16 5.15 24.02 15.33
N LEU A 17 3.96 23.43 15.30
CA LEU A 17 3.60 22.26 16.11
C LEU A 17 4.07 20.93 15.51
N ASN A 18 4.15 20.85 14.18
CA ASN A 18 4.41 19.58 13.47
C ASN A 18 5.86 19.44 13.00
N PHE A 19 6.60 20.54 12.84
CA PHE A 19 7.95 20.52 12.31
C PHE A 19 8.96 20.49 13.45
N SER A 20 10.07 19.78 13.22
CA SER A 20 11.17 19.68 14.19
C SER A 20 12.50 19.45 13.49
N GLY A 21 13.60 19.76 14.18
CA GLY A 21 14.95 19.63 13.64
C GLY A 21 15.15 20.47 12.38
N GLU A 22 15.81 19.89 11.37
CA GLU A 22 16.19 20.59 10.13
C GLU A 22 15.00 21.24 9.39
N ALA A 23 13.80 20.66 9.51
CA ALA A 23 12.59 21.23 8.89
C ALA A 23 12.12 22.49 9.60
N ALA A 24 12.22 22.55 10.93
CA ALA A 24 11.91 23.76 11.70
C ALA A 24 12.97 24.85 11.44
N ASP A 25 14.26 24.48 11.51
CA ASP A 25 15.38 25.40 11.25
C ASP A 25 15.29 26.03 9.85
N TRP A 26 14.77 25.30 8.87
CA TRP A 26 14.56 25.81 7.51
C TRP A 26 13.43 26.82 7.41
N VAL A 27 12.31 26.60 8.11
CA VAL A 27 11.19 27.55 8.15
C VAL A 27 11.64 28.84 8.85
N ASP A 28 12.33 28.72 9.99
CA ASP A 28 12.87 29.85 10.76
C ASP A 28 13.92 30.65 9.98
N SER A 29 14.64 30.01 9.05
CA SER A 29 15.62 30.68 8.18
C SER A 29 15.06 31.11 6.82
N SER A 30 13.75 30.98 6.61
CA SER A 30 13.04 31.37 5.38
C SER A 30 12.05 32.52 5.67
N PRO A 31 12.49 33.79 5.63
CA PRO A 31 11.67 34.94 6.00
C PRO A 31 10.33 35.03 5.26
N GLN A 32 10.28 34.56 4.01
CA GLN A 32 9.06 34.55 3.20
C GLN A 32 7.96 33.61 3.72
N TYR A 33 8.26 32.69 4.64
CA TYR A 33 7.31 31.77 5.26
C TYR A 33 7.14 32.06 6.75
N GLN A 34 8.20 32.54 7.41
CA GLN A 34 8.19 32.98 8.80
C GLN A 34 7.12 34.05 9.07
N ILE A 35 6.85 34.94 8.10
CA ILE A 35 5.79 35.94 8.21
C ILE A 35 4.39 35.36 8.44
N PHE A 36 4.16 34.11 8.04
CA PHE A 36 2.88 33.43 8.22
C PHE A 36 2.84 32.59 9.49
N THR A 37 3.96 31.98 9.91
CA THR A 37 4.04 31.24 11.18
C THR A 37 4.05 32.18 12.39
N GLU A 38 4.66 33.35 12.26
CA GLU A 38 4.62 34.42 13.29
C GLU A 38 3.34 35.28 13.23
N GLU A 39 2.35 34.90 12.41
CA GLU A 39 1.07 35.60 12.22
C GLU A 39 1.21 37.09 11.83
N ILE A 40 2.34 37.48 11.22
CA ILE A 40 2.61 38.85 10.78
C ILE A 40 1.72 39.21 9.58
N GLU A 41 1.49 38.26 8.67
CA GLU A 41 0.61 38.42 7.51
C GLU A 41 -0.39 37.26 7.36
N LYS A 42 -1.47 37.50 6.62
CA LYS A 42 -2.47 36.47 6.33
C LYS A 42 -2.11 35.70 5.06
N PRO A 43 -1.95 34.37 5.13
CA PRO A 43 -1.57 33.56 3.98
C PRO A 43 -2.70 33.45 2.95
N THR A 44 -2.34 33.58 1.68
CA THR A 44 -3.22 33.29 0.55
C THR A 44 -3.14 31.82 0.14
N SER A 45 -4.01 31.39 -0.77
CA SER A 45 -3.94 30.04 -1.32
C SER A 45 -2.67 29.80 -2.12
N ASP A 46 -2.12 30.84 -2.72
CA ASP A 46 -0.89 30.74 -3.50
C ASP A 46 0.32 30.59 -2.56
N ASP A 47 0.34 31.27 -1.41
CA ASP A 47 1.39 31.11 -0.40
C ASP A 47 1.46 29.69 0.16
N VAL A 48 0.31 29.08 0.46
CA VAL A 48 0.25 27.67 0.90
C VAL A 48 0.76 26.74 -0.20
N ARG A 49 0.41 27.01 -1.46
CA ARG A 49 0.89 26.19 -2.60
C ARG A 49 2.40 26.33 -2.75
N ASP A 50 2.91 27.55 -2.72
CA ASP A 50 4.32 27.85 -2.91
C ASP A 50 5.16 27.29 -1.75
N PHE A 51 4.65 27.36 -0.52
CA PHE A 51 5.23 26.67 0.63
C PHE A 51 5.32 25.16 0.41
N LYS A 52 4.21 24.51 0.00
CA LYS A 52 4.19 23.05 -0.26
C LYS A 52 5.19 22.64 -1.35
N VAL A 53 5.33 23.45 -2.40
CA VAL A 53 6.31 23.25 -3.47
C VAL A 53 7.74 23.37 -2.93
N ALA A 54 8.04 24.45 -2.21
CA ALA A 54 9.37 24.68 -1.64
C ALA A 54 9.76 23.61 -0.62
N LEU A 55 8.82 23.21 0.24
CA LEU A 55 8.98 22.14 1.21
C LEU A 55 9.35 20.83 0.52
N THR A 56 8.62 20.46 -0.53
CA THR A 56 8.86 19.21 -1.29
C THR A 56 10.20 19.27 -2.05
N ALA A 57 10.61 20.45 -2.51
CA ALA A 57 11.90 20.63 -3.17
C ALA A 57 13.09 20.57 -2.20
N ARG A 58 12.93 21.12 -0.99
CA ARG A 58 13.97 21.18 0.05
C ARG A 58 14.11 19.87 0.81
N PHE A 59 12.98 19.27 1.16
CA PHE A 59 12.86 17.98 1.84
C PHE A 59 12.15 17.01 0.90
N PRO A 60 12.78 16.63 -0.24
CA PRO A 60 12.24 15.56 -1.05
C PRO A 60 12.12 14.36 -0.12
N ALA A 61 10.91 13.79 -0.03
CA ALA A 61 10.71 12.58 0.73
C ALA A 61 11.82 11.60 0.31
N LYS A 62 12.46 10.91 1.25
CA LYS A 62 13.47 9.87 0.93
C LYS A 62 12.91 8.72 0.06
N PHE A 63 11.64 8.82 -0.34
CA PHE A 63 10.90 7.99 -1.26
C PHE A 63 10.25 8.82 -2.39
N SER A 64 10.95 9.83 -2.93
CA SER A 64 10.59 10.46 -4.20
C SER A 64 10.81 9.45 -5.32
N ILE A 65 9.86 8.52 -5.43
CA ILE A 65 9.75 7.62 -6.56
C ILE A 65 9.19 8.45 -7.70
N ASP A 66 10.09 8.66 -8.65
CA ASP A 66 9.83 9.02 -10.03
C ASP A 66 8.39 8.71 -10.47
N ARG A 67 7.64 9.78 -10.76
CA ARG A 67 6.32 9.74 -11.43
C ARG A 67 6.49 9.37 -12.90
N SER A 68 7.24 8.32 -13.17
CA SER A 68 7.25 7.66 -14.46
C SER A 68 6.31 6.46 -14.32
N GLU A 69 5.34 6.30 -15.23
CA GLU A 69 4.51 5.07 -15.31
C GLU A 69 5.36 3.78 -15.31
N TYR A 70 6.65 3.91 -15.62
CA TYR A 70 7.68 2.88 -15.49
C TYR A 70 7.80 2.32 -14.06
N THR A 71 7.68 3.11 -12.98
CA THR A 71 7.89 2.57 -11.62
C THR A 71 6.72 1.74 -11.10
N ILE A 72 5.47 2.15 -11.31
CA ILE A 72 4.32 1.33 -10.88
C ILE A 72 4.20 0.08 -11.74
N GLN A 73 4.46 0.18 -13.05
CA GLN A 73 4.48 -0.98 -13.92
C GLN A 73 5.61 -1.95 -13.54
N GLU A 74 6.83 -1.46 -13.35
CA GLU A 74 7.99 -2.26 -12.92
C GLU A 74 7.76 -2.87 -11.54
N ASP A 75 7.24 -2.11 -10.57
CA ASP A 75 6.90 -2.62 -9.24
C ASP A 75 5.79 -3.69 -9.30
N THR A 76 4.82 -3.53 -10.20
CA THR A 76 3.79 -4.56 -10.44
C THR A 76 4.40 -5.81 -11.09
N GLU A 77 5.34 -5.65 -12.01
CA GLU A 77 6.01 -6.77 -12.68
C GLU A 77 6.96 -7.52 -11.74
N ASN A 78 7.59 -6.80 -10.81
CA ASN A 78 8.54 -7.32 -9.82
C ASN A 78 7.90 -7.74 -8.49
N LEU A 79 6.57 -7.59 -8.34
CA LEU A 79 5.85 -8.06 -7.16
C LEU A 79 5.94 -9.59 -7.05
N VAL A 80 6.78 -10.06 -6.13
CA VAL A 80 7.08 -11.47 -5.88
C VAL A 80 7.27 -11.69 -4.39
N GLN A 81 6.63 -12.74 -3.86
CA GLN A 81 6.75 -13.14 -2.47
C GLN A 81 8.14 -13.72 -2.21
N GLY A 82 8.81 -13.23 -1.17
CA GLY A 82 10.09 -13.76 -0.71
C GLY A 82 9.98 -15.21 -0.18
N PRO A 83 11.05 -16.01 -0.21
CA PRO A 83 11.03 -17.40 0.26
C PRO A 83 10.70 -17.57 1.75
N ASN A 84 10.97 -16.54 2.56
CA ASN A 84 10.68 -16.51 4.00
C ASN A 84 9.63 -15.46 4.35
N GLU A 85 9.00 -14.85 3.35
CA GLU A 85 7.99 -13.82 3.55
C GLU A 85 6.63 -14.47 3.79
N SER A 86 5.97 -14.10 4.88
CA SER A 86 4.61 -14.56 5.15
C SER A 86 3.62 -14.02 4.11
N LEU A 87 2.51 -14.72 3.92
CA LEU A 87 1.46 -14.25 3.02
C LEU A 87 0.89 -12.89 3.45
N GLU A 88 0.86 -12.60 4.76
CA GLU A 88 0.39 -11.35 5.33
C GLU A 88 1.33 -10.17 5.00
N GLU A 89 2.64 -10.37 5.14
CA GLU A 89 3.65 -9.38 4.74
C GLU A 89 3.57 -9.10 3.25
N TYR A 90 3.48 -10.15 2.44
CA TYR A 90 3.37 -10.04 0.98
C TYR A 90 2.07 -9.35 0.54
N TYR A 91 0.96 -9.63 1.22
CA TYR A 91 -0.29 -8.91 1.02
C TYR A 91 -0.15 -7.43 1.40
N GLY A 92 0.55 -7.13 2.49
CA GLY A 92 0.92 -5.77 2.88
C GLY A 92 1.67 -5.04 1.76
N GLN A 93 2.65 -5.69 1.12
CA GLN A 93 3.37 -5.10 -0.02
C GLN A 93 2.44 -4.75 -1.18
N ALA A 94 1.53 -5.66 -1.55
CA ALA A 94 0.56 -5.41 -2.61
C ALA A 94 -0.42 -4.27 -2.26
N GLN A 95 -0.81 -4.13 -0.98
CA GLN A 95 -1.60 -2.99 -0.52
C GLN A 95 -0.81 -1.67 -0.56
N HIS A 96 0.49 -1.71 -0.26
CA HIS A 96 1.36 -0.54 -0.40
C HIS A 96 1.49 -0.12 -1.87
N LEU A 97 1.56 -1.06 -2.80
CA LEU A 97 1.59 -0.79 -4.24
C LEU A 97 0.31 -0.07 -4.72
N LEU A 98 -0.87 -0.53 -4.29
CA LEU A 98 -2.14 0.15 -4.60
C LEU A 98 -2.19 1.58 -4.05
N ARG A 99 -1.75 1.79 -2.80
CA ARG A 99 -1.70 3.12 -2.19
C ARG A 99 -0.76 4.06 -2.93
N ARG A 100 0.40 3.55 -3.37
CA ARG A 100 1.37 4.30 -4.20
C ARG A 100 0.81 4.67 -5.57
N SER A 101 -0.05 3.83 -6.16
CA SER A 101 -0.72 4.13 -7.43
C SER A 101 -2.01 4.96 -7.28
N HIS A 102 -2.26 5.55 -6.09
CA HIS A 102 -3.50 6.25 -5.75
C HIS A 102 -4.77 5.44 -6.05
N THR A 103 -4.65 4.10 -6.07
CA THR A 103 -5.74 3.18 -6.37
C THR A 103 -6.21 2.53 -5.08
N ARG A 104 -7.52 2.32 -4.97
CA ARG A 104 -8.14 1.68 -3.82
C ARG A 104 -8.53 0.25 -4.17
N ASP A 105 -8.57 -0.62 -3.16
CA ASP A 105 -9.18 -1.93 -3.33
C ASP A 105 -10.71 -1.80 -3.46
N THR A 106 -11.35 -2.80 -4.04
CA THR A 106 -12.82 -2.86 -4.09
C THR A 106 -13.36 -3.04 -2.69
N GLN A 107 -14.23 -2.13 -2.23
CA GLN A 107 -14.88 -2.26 -0.93
C GLN A 107 -15.90 -3.41 -0.94
N ALA A 108 -15.98 -4.13 0.17
CA ALA A 108 -16.85 -5.31 0.30
C ALA A 108 -18.35 -4.97 0.21
N ASP A 109 -18.72 -3.75 0.59
CA ASP A 109 -20.10 -3.24 0.58
C ASP A 109 -20.52 -2.62 -0.77
N GLY A 110 -19.58 -2.44 -1.70
CA GLY A 110 -19.80 -1.80 -2.99
C GLY A 110 -20.17 -0.32 -2.92
N SER A 111 -20.00 0.34 -1.77
CA SER A 111 -20.47 1.71 -1.52
C SER A 111 -19.76 2.78 -2.35
N SER A 112 -18.53 2.52 -2.78
CA SER A 112 -17.73 3.42 -3.61
C SER A 112 -17.18 2.68 -4.83
N PRO A 113 -17.88 2.71 -5.98
CA PRO A 113 -17.43 2.01 -7.18
C PRO A 113 -16.14 2.65 -7.70
N LEU A 114 -15.14 1.81 -7.98
CA LEU A 114 -13.88 2.22 -8.60
C LEU A 114 -14.13 2.80 -10.00
N SER A 115 -13.37 3.80 -10.40
CA SER A 115 -13.32 4.29 -11.79
C SER A 115 -12.80 3.20 -12.75
N PRO A 116 -13.02 3.34 -14.08
CA PRO A 116 -12.50 2.38 -15.05
C PRO A 116 -10.99 2.17 -14.98
N SER A 117 -10.20 3.23 -14.76
CA SER A 117 -8.74 3.16 -14.63
C SER A 117 -8.31 2.47 -13.35
N GLU A 118 -8.91 2.79 -12.20
CA GLU A 118 -8.65 2.11 -10.92
C GLU A 118 -8.94 0.62 -11.03
N ARG A 119 -10.03 0.21 -11.69
CA ARG A 119 -10.35 -1.21 -11.92
C ARG A 119 -9.27 -1.93 -12.75
N ILE A 120 -8.73 -1.27 -13.77
CA ILE A 120 -7.67 -1.86 -14.61
C ILE A 120 -6.40 -2.04 -13.79
N LEU A 121 -5.99 -1.03 -13.03
CA LEU A 121 -4.80 -1.08 -12.18
C LEU A 121 -4.95 -2.14 -11.08
N LEU A 122 -6.06 -2.14 -10.35
CA LEU A 122 -6.35 -3.15 -9.33
C LEU A 122 -6.29 -4.56 -9.92
N ARG A 123 -6.87 -4.79 -11.10
CA ARG A 123 -6.81 -6.10 -11.76
C ARG A 123 -5.38 -6.50 -12.16
N ARG A 124 -4.53 -5.55 -12.55
CA ARG A 124 -3.11 -5.81 -12.83
C ARG A 124 -2.39 -6.21 -11.55
N VAL A 125 -2.58 -5.47 -10.45
CA VAL A 125 -1.96 -5.77 -9.16
C VAL A 125 -2.43 -7.12 -8.61
N ILE A 126 -3.72 -7.46 -8.68
CA ILE A 126 -4.23 -8.78 -8.25
C ILE A 126 -3.56 -9.91 -9.05
N LYS A 127 -3.46 -9.76 -10.38
CA LYS A 127 -2.79 -10.76 -11.22
C LYS A 127 -1.31 -10.89 -10.89
N ALA A 128 -0.62 -9.78 -10.67
CA ALA A 128 0.77 -9.77 -10.23
C ALA A 128 0.94 -10.47 -8.89
N PHE A 129 0.11 -10.14 -7.90
CA PHE A 129 0.08 -10.76 -6.58
C PHE A 129 -0.02 -12.28 -6.67
N LEU A 130 -1.03 -12.79 -7.40
CA LEU A 130 -1.25 -14.23 -7.58
C LEU A 130 -0.11 -14.91 -8.35
N ARG A 131 0.48 -14.21 -9.34
CA ARG A 131 1.64 -14.71 -10.10
C ARG A 131 2.90 -14.74 -9.22
N GLY A 132 3.05 -13.79 -8.31
CA GLY A 132 4.24 -13.62 -7.48
C GLY A 132 4.28 -14.52 -6.25
N LEU A 133 3.22 -15.29 -5.95
CA LEU A 133 3.22 -16.26 -4.85
C LEU A 133 4.42 -17.22 -4.94
N PHE A 134 5.08 -17.42 -3.80
CA PHE A 134 6.26 -18.28 -3.70
C PHE A 134 5.90 -19.76 -3.87
N ASP A 135 4.87 -20.21 -3.14
CA ASP A 135 4.42 -21.59 -3.19
C ASP A 135 3.71 -21.94 -4.50
N LYS A 136 4.24 -22.95 -5.21
CA LYS A 136 3.75 -23.35 -6.53
C LYS A 136 2.36 -24.00 -6.50
N ASN A 137 2.01 -24.69 -5.41
CA ASN A 137 0.73 -25.37 -5.24
C ASN A 137 -0.47 -24.41 -5.14
N PRO A 138 -0.51 -23.45 -4.18
CA PRO A 138 -1.57 -22.45 -4.13
C PRO A 138 -1.56 -21.56 -5.39
N LYS A 139 -0.38 -21.20 -5.92
CA LYS A 139 -0.27 -20.46 -7.18
C LYS A 139 -0.98 -21.14 -8.33
N ARG A 140 -0.75 -22.45 -8.54
CA ARG A 140 -1.41 -23.21 -9.61
C ARG A 140 -2.93 -23.28 -9.40
N ASN A 141 -3.36 -23.46 -8.15
CA ASN A 141 -4.79 -23.47 -7.80
C ASN A 141 -5.48 -22.12 -8.01
N MET A 142 -4.77 -21.00 -7.82
CA MET A 142 -5.32 -19.67 -8.01
C MET A 142 -5.37 -19.24 -9.48
N ILE A 143 -4.39 -19.63 -10.30
CA ILE A 143 -4.34 -19.30 -11.73
C ILE A 143 -5.50 -19.94 -12.51
N THR A 144 -5.99 -21.10 -12.08
CA THR A 144 -7.12 -21.79 -12.74
C THR A 144 -8.49 -21.26 -12.34
N ARG A 145 -8.56 -20.47 -11.26
CA ARG A 145 -9.82 -19.90 -10.76
C ARG A 145 -10.10 -18.53 -11.39
N PRO A 146 -11.37 -18.09 -11.44
CA PRO A 146 -11.69 -16.72 -11.79
C PRO A 146 -10.92 -15.73 -10.91
N THR A 147 -10.25 -14.75 -11.52
CA THR A 147 -9.51 -13.73 -10.78
C THR A 147 -10.47 -12.97 -9.86
N PRO A 148 -10.15 -12.86 -8.55
CA PRO A 148 -10.95 -12.08 -7.62
C PRO A 148 -11.06 -10.61 -8.04
N ASN A 149 -12.13 -9.95 -7.61
CA ASN A 149 -12.40 -8.54 -7.89
C ASN A 149 -11.79 -7.58 -6.85
N SER A 150 -11.21 -8.12 -5.77
CA SER A 150 -10.47 -7.38 -4.76
C SER A 150 -9.16 -8.07 -4.43
N LEU A 151 -8.17 -7.28 -3.99
CA LEU A 151 -6.91 -7.80 -3.48
C LEU A 151 -7.15 -8.57 -2.17
N ARG A 152 -8.05 -8.09 -1.31
CA ARG A 152 -8.45 -8.83 -0.11
C ARG A 152 -9.02 -10.21 -0.44
N GLY A 153 -9.90 -10.30 -1.44
CA GLY A 153 -10.46 -11.58 -1.88
C GLY A 153 -9.39 -12.52 -2.44
N ALA A 154 -8.37 -12.00 -3.11
CA ALA A 154 -7.23 -12.79 -3.56
C ALA A 154 -6.38 -13.32 -2.40
N PHE A 155 -6.16 -12.52 -1.37
CA PHE A 155 -5.50 -12.95 -0.14
C PHE A 155 -6.30 -14.04 0.58
N ASP A 156 -7.59 -13.82 0.84
CA ASP A 156 -8.43 -14.78 1.56
C ASP A 156 -8.51 -16.13 0.83
N GLN A 157 -8.64 -16.12 -0.50
CA GLN A 157 -8.63 -17.35 -1.31
C GLN A 157 -7.28 -18.07 -1.28
N THR A 158 -6.17 -17.32 -1.29
CA THR A 158 -4.83 -17.90 -1.20
C THR A 158 -4.61 -18.54 0.17
N GLN A 159 -5.02 -17.85 1.24
CA GLN A 159 -4.95 -18.36 2.60
C GLN A 159 -5.79 -19.64 2.77
N GLN A 160 -7.00 -19.67 2.19
CA GLN A 160 -7.84 -20.87 2.21
C GLN A 160 -7.19 -22.04 1.45
N ALA A 161 -6.55 -21.76 0.30
CA ALA A 161 -5.84 -22.78 -0.46
C ALA A 161 -4.65 -23.36 0.30
N LEU A 162 -3.86 -22.51 0.97
CA LEU A 162 -2.74 -22.95 1.82
C LEU A 162 -3.22 -23.82 2.98
N ALA A 163 -4.29 -23.42 3.66
CA ALA A 163 -4.87 -24.20 4.75
C ALA A 163 -5.35 -25.59 4.27
N GLY A 164 -6.02 -25.63 3.10
CA GLY A 164 -6.49 -26.89 2.52
C GLY A 164 -5.35 -27.83 2.13
N ILE A 165 -4.26 -27.32 1.55
CA ILE A 165 -3.08 -28.13 1.21
C ILE A 165 -2.48 -28.74 2.47
N LYS A 166 -2.28 -27.93 3.52
CA LYS A 166 -1.72 -28.40 4.79
C LYS A 166 -2.57 -29.49 5.44
N GLN A 167 -3.90 -29.40 5.34
CA GLN A 167 -4.79 -30.44 5.85
C GLN A 167 -4.66 -31.75 5.09
N ILE A 168 -4.52 -31.70 3.75
CA ILE A 168 -4.32 -32.89 2.93
C ILE A 168 -2.98 -33.57 3.27
N GLU A 169 -1.90 -32.78 3.38
CA GLU A 169 -0.58 -33.31 3.75
C GLU A 169 -0.60 -34.01 5.12
N GLN A 170 -1.26 -33.42 6.11
CA GLN A 170 -1.43 -34.02 7.44
C GLN A 170 -2.26 -35.30 7.42
N MET A 171 -3.28 -35.37 6.55
CA MET A 171 -4.08 -36.58 6.38
C MET A 171 -3.29 -37.70 5.71
N GLU A 172 -2.52 -37.40 4.66
CA GLU A 172 -1.67 -38.37 3.99
C GLU A 172 -0.60 -38.93 4.93
N GLU A 173 0.08 -38.08 5.70
CA GLU A 173 1.07 -38.50 6.71
C GLU A 173 0.47 -39.44 7.75
N ALA A 174 -0.73 -39.13 8.26
CA ALA A 174 -1.43 -39.99 9.21
C ALA A 174 -1.91 -41.32 8.59
N GLU A 175 -2.18 -41.37 7.28
CA GLU A 175 -2.49 -42.62 6.58
C GLU A 175 -1.24 -43.48 6.40
N TYR A 176 -0.08 -42.90 6.06
CA TYR A 176 1.19 -43.62 5.97
C TYR A 176 1.61 -44.22 7.32
N GLU A 177 1.53 -43.46 8.42
CA GLU A 177 1.85 -43.96 9.76
C GLU A 177 0.94 -45.15 10.15
N LYS A 178 -0.35 -45.08 9.82
CA LYS A 178 -1.28 -46.19 10.08
C LYS A 178 -0.92 -47.44 9.28
N ILE A 179 -0.51 -47.29 8.02
CA ILE A 179 -0.10 -48.40 7.18
C ILE A 179 1.20 -49.03 7.72
N GLU A 180 2.19 -48.23 8.12
CA GLU A 180 3.42 -48.74 8.73
C GLU A 180 3.15 -49.51 10.03
N ILE A 181 2.30 -49.00 10.92
CA ILE A 181 1.92 -49.69 12.15
C ILE A 181 1.22 -51.03 11.87
N VAL A 182 0.42 -51.12 10.80
CA VAL A 182 -0.26 -52.36 10.41
C VAL A 182 0.70 -53.38 9.77
N MET A 183 1.83 -52.93 9.22
CA MET A 183 2.84 -53.79 8.59
C MET A 183 3.96 -54.26 9.54
N LEU A 184 4.00 -53.76 10.79
CA LEU A 184 4.92 -54.18 11.86
C LEU A 184 4.27 -55.19 12.80
#